data_AF-A0A2V0PM60-F1
#
_entry.id   AF-A0A2V0PM60-F1
#
_cell.length_a   1.000
_cell.length_b   1.000
_cell.length_c   1.000
_cell.angle_alpha   90.00
_cell.angle_beta   90.00
_cell.angle_gamma   90.00
#
_symmetry.space_group_name_H-M   'P 1'
#
loop_
_entity.id
_entity.type
_entity.pdbx_description
1 polymer ?
#
loop_
_entity_poly.entity_id
_entity_poly.type
_entity_poly.pdbx_seq_one_letter_code
_entity_poly.pdbx_strand_id
1 'polypeptide(L)'
;MRRLLRAAAPGGGRVFGVILTALVTLVLATLGFLSPASRGALLTAAVMLYVLMSSVAGVVAVALWGQMKRSYEDWSSVTLRVALFYPGVVMAIFTLLNAAIKHTGSTGAVPVGVYFAIVAMWFLVSVPLTFIGGKLATRLPIIDAPVKTTQIPRQVPEPPLMANPALLFFGAGLLPMGTMFIELYFAMTSVWLGFFYYLFFFVLAVGLLTMIVNVEISVLCTYVQLCAEDHAWWWRSFHRGGSVAMYVALYSVSFLSSTLGNLSGFLPVLVYGSYMSIFVIGLYLSMGTVGFVSSYVFVHAIMRAVKAD
;
A
#
# COMPACT_ATOMS: atom_id res chain seq x y z
N MET A 1 -10.70 -21.40 1.33
CA MET A 1 -10.75 -20.29 2.32
C MET A 1 -9.48 -20.16 3.18
N ARG A 2 -9.04 -21.17 3.96
CA ARG A 2 -7.86 -21.08 4.87
C ARG A 2 -6.51 -20.78 4.19
N ARG A 3 -6.23 -21.32 3.00
CA ARG A 3 -4.99 -21.03 2.23
C ARG A 3 -4.98 -19.62 1.63
N LEU A 4 -6.14 -19.13 1.23
CA LEU A 4 -6.34 -17.77 0.69
C LEU A 4 -6.21 -16.70 1.79
N LEU A 5 -6.62 -16.99 3.03
CA LEU A 5 -6.42 -16.07 4.17
C LEU A 5 -4.94 -15.90 4.55
N ARG A 6 -4.14 -16.97 4.46
CA ARG A 6 -2.69 -16.92 4.77
C ARG A 6 -1.91 -15.96 3.87
N ALA A 7 -2.37 -15.72 2.64
CA ALA A 7 -1.73 -14.78 1.73
C ALA A 7 -2.16 -13.31 1.98
N ALA A 8 -3.30 -13.04 2.63
CA ALA A 8 -3.91 -11.70 2.80
C ALA A 8 -3.39 -10.93 4.02
N ALA A 9 -3.07 -11.66 5.09
CA ALA A 9 -2.59 -11.09 6.34
C ALA A 9 -1.21 -10.36 6.31
N PRO A 10 -0.23 -10.68 5.43
CA PRO A 10 1.11 -10.08 5.48
C PRO A 10 1.16 -8.58 5.14
N GLY A 11 0.35 -8.13 4.16
CA GLY A 11 0.49 -6.80 3.57
C GLY A 11 -0.36 -5.71 4.23
N GLY A 12 -1.63 -6.02 4.53
CA GLY A 12 -2.64 -4.99 4.85
C GLY A 12 -2.30 -4.11 6.04
N GLY A 13 -1.84 -4.66 7.17
CA GLY A 13 -1.53 -3.86 8.36
C GLY A 13 -0.35 -2.91 8.18
N ARG A 14 0.74 -3.38 7.56
CA ARG A 14 1.96 -2.56 7.39
C ARG A 14 1.69 -1.36 6.52
N VAL A 15 0.82 -1.58 5.56
CA VAL A 15 0.39 -0.63 4.56
C VAL A 15 -0.51 0.46 5.14
N PHE A 16 -1.39 0.15 6.11
CA PHE A 16 -2.06 1.20 6.88
C PHE A 16 -1.05 2.11 7.60
N GLY A 17 0.04 1.53 8.12
CA GLY A 17 1.16 2.31 8.64
C GLY A 17 1.81 3.20 7.58
N VAL A 18 2.00 2.70 6.35
CA VAL A 18 2.54 3.49 5.22
C VAL A 18 1.61 4.66 4.85
N ILE A 19 0.31 4.40 4.67
CA ILE A 19 -0.69 5.43 4.34
C ILE A 19 -0.75 6.49 5.44
N LEU A 20 -0.79 6.07 6.71
CA LEU A 20 -0.84 6.99 7.85
C LEU A 20 0.45 7.79 7.98
N THR A 21 1.61 7.19 7.74
CA THR A 21 2.89 7.90 7.70
C THR A 21 2.89 8.96 6.61
N ALA A 22 2.43 8.63 5.40
CA ALA A 22 2.33 9.57 4.29
C ALA A 22 1.38 10.73 4.63
N LEU A 23 0.20 10.42 5.17
CA LEU A 23 -0.78 11.42 5.59
C LEU A 23 -0.22 12.38 6.65
N VAL A 24 0.36 11.85 7.73
CA VAL A 24 0.92 12.67 8.83
C VAL A 24 2.09 13.51 8.32
N THR A 25 2.97 12.94 7.49
CA THR A 25 4.11 13.68 6.91
C THR A 25 3.62 14.82 6.01
N LEU A 26 2.62 14.57 5.16
CA LEU A 26 2.03 15.59 4.31
C LEU A 26 1.35 16.68 5.14
N VAL A 27 0.58 16.33 6.17
CA VAL A 27 -0.05 17.33 7.06
C VAL A 27 1.00 18.20 7.74
N LEU A 28 2.07 17.62 8.29
CA LEU A 28 3.17 18.40 8.88
C LEU A 28 3.88 19.29 7.87
N ALA A 29 4.05 18.83 6.62
CA ALA A 29 4.59 19.65 5.54
C ALA A 29 3.62 20.79 5.15
N THR A 30 2.31 20.55 5.08
CA THR A 30 1.32 21.60 4.78
C THR A 30 1.23 22.67 5.86
N LEU A 31 1.43 22.30 7.12
CA LEU A 31 1.44 23.23 8.26
C LEU A 31 2.75 24.02 8.36
N GLY A 32 3.75 23.74 7.50
CA GLY A 32 5.03 24.43 7.47
C GLY A 32 6.06 23.91 8.47
N PHE A 33 5.78 22.83 9.21
CA PHE A 33 6.76 22.22 10.13
C PHE A 33 7.89 21.49 9.40
N LEU A 34 7.65 21.04 8.16
CA LEU A 34 8.63 20.39 7.29
C LEU A 34 8.79 21.22 6.02
N SER A 35 9.93 21.91 5.89
CA SER A 35 10.21 22.74 4.72
C SER A 35 10.57 21.88 3.49
N PRO A 36 10.02 22.20 2.30
CA PRO A 36 10.39 21.56 1.03
C PRO A 36 11.89 21.69 0.69
N ALA A 37 12.54 22.73 1.23
CA ALA A 37 13.95 23.00 0.99
C ALA A 37 14.88 22.06 1.76
N SER A 38 14.43 21.49 2.89
CA SER A 38 15.22 20.57 3.73
C SER A 38 14.84 19.10 3.48
N ARG A 39 15.09 18.62 2.25
CA ARG A 39 14.78 17.23 1.81
C ARG A 39 15.24 16.16 2.81
N GLY A 40 16.40 16.35 3.44
CA GLY A 40 16.92 15.42 4.46
C GLY A 40 16.09 15.38 5.75
N ALA A 41 15.55 16.53 6.20
CA ALA A 41 14.67 16.59 7.36
C ALA A 41 13.32 15.93 7.07
N LEU A 42 12.78 16.14 5.86
CA LEU A 42 11.55 15.47 5.40
C LEU A 42 11.71 13.94 5.40
N LEU A 43 12.82 13.43 4.87
CA LEU A 43 13.10 12.00 4.84
C LEU A 43 13.31 11.40 6.24
N THR A 44 14.03 12.11 7.11
CA THR A 44 14.26 11.69 8.50
C THR A 44 12.94 11.65 9.29
N ALA A 45 12.10 12.68 9.14
CA ALA A 45 10.78 12.73 9.74
C ALA A 45 9.89 11.58 9.25
N ALA A 46 9.88 11.30 7.94
CA ALA A 46 9.13 10.20 7.36
C ALA A 46 9.56 8.84 7.94
N VAL A 47 10.86 8.59 8.10
CA VAL A 47 11.38 7.35 8.72
C VAL A 47 10.97 7.24 10.19
N MET A 48 11.07 8.33 10.96
CA MET A 48 10.67 8.33 12.37
C MET A 48 9.16 8.08 12.53
N LEU A 49 8.34 8.78 11.74
CA LEU A 49 6.90 8.56 11.71
C LEU A 49 6.56 7.12 11.29
N TYR A 50 7.25 6.57 10.29
CA TYR A 50 7.07 5.19 9.87
C TYR A 50 7.30 4.19 11.00
N VAL A 51 8.35 4.38 11.80
CA VAL A 51 8.63 3.54 12.97
C VAL A 51 7.53 3.69 14.02
N LEU A 52 7.07 4.91 14.32
CA LEU A 52 6.00 5.15 15.29
C LEU A 52 4.66 4.52 14.85
N MET A 53 4.31 4.65 13.57
CA MET A 53 3.10 4.07 12.98
C MET A 53 3.12 2.54 12.89
N SER A 54 4.25 1.91 13.23
CA SER A 54 4.37 0.44 13.29
C SER A 54 3.43 -0.18 14.32
N SER A 55 3.14 0.52 15.43
CA SER A 55 2.15 0.09 16.43
C SER A 55 0.75 0.02 15.84
N VAL A 56 0.29 1.09 15.19
CA VAL A 56 -1.01 1.18 14.52
C VAL A 56 -1.12 0.11 13.43
N ALA A 57 -0.07 -0.08 12.64
CA ALA A 57 0.01 -1.13 11.64
C ALA A 57 -0.23 -2.53 12.24
N GLY A 58 0.36 -2.81 13.41
CA GLY A 58 0.16 -4.05 14.16
C GLY A 58 -1.28 -4.23 14.64
N VAL A 59 -1.88 -3.17 15.21
CA VAL A 59 -3.27 -3.17 15.68
C VAL A 59 -4.21 -3.49 14.52
N VAL A 60 -4.10 -2.75 13.41
CA VAL A 60 -5.02 -2.87 12.28
C VAL A 60 -4.90 -4.24 11.61
N ALA A 61 -3.68 -4.76 11.40
CA ALA A 61 -3.51 -6.09 10.81
C ALA A 61 -4.14 -7.21 11.64
N VAL A 62 -3.87 -7.23 12.94
CA VAL A 62 -4.38 -8.30 13.82
C VAL A 62 -5.88 -8.14 14.03
N ALA A 63 -6.40 -6.91 14.10
CA ALA A 63 -7.83 -6.66 14.14
C ALA A 63 -8.54 -7.20 12.89
N LEU A 64 -8.08 -6.82 11.69
CA LEU A 64 -8.63 -7.31 10.42
C LEU A 64 -8.52 -8.83 10.31
N TRP A 65 -7.37 -9.41 10.69
CA TRP A 65 -7.19 -10.86 10.75
C TRP A 65 -8.21 -11.53 11.67
N GLY A 66 -8.41 -10.99 12.88
CA GLY A 66 -9.39 -11.50 13.83
C GLY A 66 -10.81 -11.46 13.28
N GLN A 67 -11.20 -10.36 12.61
CA GLN A 67 -12.51 -10.24 11.97
C GLN A 67 -12.69 -11.21 10.78
N MET A 68 -11.62 -11.50 10.04
CA MET A 68 -11.65 -12.40 8.88
C MET A 68 -11.62 -13.89 9.28
N LYS A 69 -10.75 -14.27 10.22
CA LYS A 69 -10.59 -15.66 10.71
C LYS A 69 -11.63 -16.03 11.76
N ARG A 70 -12.30 -15.04 12.39
CA ARG A 70 -13.18 -15.20 13.55
C ARG A 70 -12.48 -15.78 14.78
N SER A 71 -11.16 -15.64 14.85
CA SER A 71 -10.33 -16.05 15.97
C SER A 71 -9.00 -15.29 15.89
N TYR A 72 -8.44 -14.94 17.05
CA TYR A 72 -7.10 -14.34 17.17
C TYR A 72 -5.99 -15.39 17.27
N GLU A 73 -6.28 -16.67 17.02
CA GLU A 73 -5.26 -17.70 16.84
C GLU A 73 -4.25 -17.29 15.76
N ASP A 74 -2.97 -17.53 16.03
CA ASP A 74 -1.81 -17.18 15.19
C ASP A 74 -1.55 -15.68 14.99
N TRP A 75 -2.05 -14.80 15.87
CA TRP A 75 -1.83 -13.34 15.77
C TRP A 75 -0.34 -12.97 15.65
N SER A 76 0.54 -13.68 16.37
CA SER A 76 1.99 -13.45 16.33
C SER A 76 2.60 -13.69 14.94
N SER A 77 2.13 -14.72 14.22
CA SER A 77 2.57 -14.97 12.84
C SER A 77 2.10 -13.88 11.89
N VAL A 78 0.91 -13.30 12.11
CA VAL A 78 0.42 -12.19 11.30
C VAL A 78 1.26 -10.95 11.53
N THR A 79 1.51 -10.61 12.80
CA THR A 79 2.35 -9.48 13.18
C THR A 79 3.77 -9.60 12.63
N LEU A 80 4.37 -10.79 12.69
CA LEU A 80 5.70 -11.03 12.12
C LEU A 80 5.74 -10.78 10.61
N ARG A 81 4.72 -11.26 9.88
CA ARG A 81 4.63 -11.04 8.43
C ARG A 81 4.46 -9.55 8.08
N VAL A 82 3.64 -8.84 8.85
CA VAL A 82 3.42 -7.39 8.72
C VAL A 82 4.71 -6.61 8.97
N ALA A 83 5.46 -6.99 10.00
CA ALA A 83 6.69 -6.30 10.36
C ALA A 83 7.85 -6.58 9.38
N LEU A 84 7.85 -7.74 8.71
CA LEU A 84 8.96 -8.18 7.88
C LEU A 84 8.74 -8.08 6.36
N PHE A 85 7.51 -8.26 5.86
CA PHE A 85 7.29 -8.43 4.42
C PHE A 85 7.67 -7.17 3.62
N TYR A 86 7.00 -6.05 3.86
CA TYR A 86 7.26 -4.83 3.08
C TYR A 86 8.63 -4.21 3.40
N PRO A 87 9.04 -4.01 4.68
CA PRO A 87 10.39 -3.55 4.99
C PRO A 87 11.48 -4.48 4.47
N GLY A 88 11.27 -5.79 4.47
CA GLY A 88 12.20 -6.77 3.94
C GLY A 88 12.39 -6.65 2.42
N VAL A 89 11.31 -6.44 1.67
CA VAL A 89 11.39 -6.15 0.22
C VAL A 89 12.15 -4.85 -0.03
N VAL A 90 11.85 -3.78 0.72
CA VAL A 90 12.55 -2.49 0.61
C VAL A 90 14.04 -2.64 0.93
N MET A 91 14.38 -3.34 2.01
CA MET A 91 15.77 -3.58 2.39
C MET A 91 16.50 -4.46 1.39
N ALA A 92 15.85 -5.48 0.81
CA ALA A 92 16.46 -6.30 -0.24
C ALA A 92 16.83 -5.45 -1.47
N ILE A 93 15.88 -4.64 -1.98
CA ILE A 93 16.13 -3.73 -3.11
C ILE A 93 17.24 -2.72 -2.76
N PHE A 94 17.17 -2.12 -1.58
CA PHE A 94 18.17 -1.16 -1.10
C PHE A 94 19.57 -1.78 -0.96
N THR A 95 19.66 -3.03 -0.51
CA THR A 95 20.93 -3.76 -0.38
C THR A 95 21.54 -4.04 -1.74
N LEU A 96 20.73 -4.54 -2.68
CA LEU A 96 21.18 -4.80 -4.06
C LEU A 96 21.65 -3.52 -4.73
N LEU A 97 20.91 -2.43 -4.55
CA LEU A 97 21.30 -1.11 -5.05
C LEU A 97 22.64 -0.65 -4.44
N ASN A 98 22.77 -0.71 -3.12
CA ASN A 98 23.97 -0.24 -2.43
C ASN A 98 25.20 -1.08 -2.80
N ALA A 99 25.03 -2.39 -3.01
CA ALA A 99 26.08 -3.28 -3.49
C ALA A 99 26.53 -2.91 -4.91
N ALA A 100 25.58 -2.62 -5.82
CA ALA A 100 25.89 -2.17 -7.18
C ALA A 100 26.63 -0.82 -7.20
N ILE A 101 26.18 0.15 -6.39
CA ILE A 101 26.85 1.46 -6.26
C ILE A 101 28.27 1.27 -5.73
N LYS A 102 28.44 0.47 -4.67
CA LYS A 102 29.77 0.19 -4.09
C LYS A 102 30.70 -0.48 -5.09
N HIS A 103 30.21 -1.40 -5.92
CA HIS A 103 31.02 -2.08 -6.93
C HIS A 103 31.58 -1.12 -7.99
N THR A 104 30.84 -0.06 -8.33
CA THR A 104 31.30 0.97 -9.27
C THR A 104 32.33 1.95 -8.71
N GLY A 105 32.73 1.81 -7.43
CA GLY A 105 33.66 2.73 -6.78
C GLY A 105 33.08 4.13 -6.52
N SER A 106 31.76 4.30 -6.69
CA SER A 106 31.07 5.57 -6.50
C SER A 106 31.00 5.94 -5.01
N THR A 107 31.23 7.22 -4.71
CA THR A 107 31.07 7.81 -3.36
C THR A 107 29.61 7.89 -2.92
N GLY A 108 28.65 7.61 -3.80
CA GLY A 108 27.23 7.55 -3.48
C GLY A 108 26.80 6.31 -2.68
N ALA A 109 27.72 5.39 -2.37
CA ALA A 109 27.43 4.23 -1.55
C ALA A 109 27.12 4.64 -0.11
N VAL A 110 26.03 4.10 0.43
CA VAL A 110 25.60 4.38 1.80
C VAL A 110 26.61 3.78 2.77
N PRO A 111 27.14 4.56 3.73
CA PRO A 111 28.10 4.07 4.71
C PRO A 111 27.54 2.88 5.49
N VAL A 112 28.41 1.91 5.77
CA VAL A 112 28.03 0.66 6.47
C VAL A 112 27.38 0.95 7.83
N GLY A 113 27.84 1.97 8.56
CA GLY A 113 27.25 2.38 9.83
C GLY A 113 25.78 2.84 9.71
N VAL A 114 25.45 3.59 8.66
CA VAL A 114 24.06 4.02 8.40
C VAL A 114 23.19 2.82 8.05
N TYR A 115 23.72 1.88 7.27
CA TYR A 115 23.02 0.64 6.95
C TYR A 115 22.68 -0.17 8.21
N PHE A 116 23.65 -0.36 9.11
CA PHE A 116 23.41 -1.03 10.40
C PHE A 116 22.41 -0.27 11.28
N ALA A 117 22.46 1.06 11.30
CA ALA A 117 21.51 1.87 12.07
C ALA A 117 20.05 1.68 11.58
N ILE A 118 19.83 1.63 10.27
CA ILE A 118 18.50 1.37 9.69
C ILE A 118 18.01 -0.03 10.05
N VAL A 119 18.87 -1.05 9.92
CA VAL A 119 18.53 -2.43 10.30
C VAL A 119 18.23 -2.53 11.79
N ALA A 120 19.06 -1.93 12.64
CA ALA A 120 18.85 -1.91 14.09
C ALA A 120 17.53 -1.22 14.46
N MET A 121 17.23 -0.07 13.87
CA MET A 121 15.96 0.63 14.07
C MET A 121 14.75 -0.23 13.64
N TRP A 122 14.87 -0.95 12.52
CA TRP A 122 13.82 -1.85 12.05
C TRP A 122 13.58 -3.02 13.02
N PHE A 123 14.61 -3.76 13.42
CA PHE A 123 14.44 -4.94 14.28
C PHE A 123 14.26 -4.62 15.76
N LEU A 124 14.93 -3.59 16.30
CA LEU A 124 14.89 -3.26 17.72
C LEU A 124 13.73 -2.34 18.10
N VAL A 125 13.22 -1.54 17.16
CA VAL A 125 12.14 -0.59 17.43
C VAL A 125 10.88 -0.97 16.68
N SER A 126 10.91 -0.98 15.34
CA SER A 126 9.70 -1.18 14.52
C SER A 126 9.06 -2.56 14.74
N VAL A 127 9.84 -3.64 14.81
CA VAL A 127 9.29 -5.00 15.01
C VAL A 127 8.59 -5.11 16.39
N PRO A 128 9.23 -4.82 17.53
CA PRO A 128 8.57 -4.85 18.83
C PRO A 128 7.33 -3.96 18.92
N LEU A 129 7.36 -2.74 18.35
CA LEU A 129 6.21 -1.85 18.35
C LEU A 129 5.02 -2.47 17.60
N THR A 130 5.29 -3.17 16.50
CA THR A 130 4.24 -3.89 15.75
C THR A 130 3.65 -5.02 16.60
N PHE A 131 4.48 -5.75 17.35
CA PHE A 131 4.03 -6.80 18.29
C PHE A 131 3.16 -6.26 19.42
N ILE A 132 3.54 -5.12 20.01
CA ILE A 132 2.74 -4.44 21.02
C ILE A 132 1.36 -4.09 20.43
N GLY A 133 1.33 -3.48 19.24
CA GLY A 133 0.08 -3.18 18.54
C GLY A 133 -0.77 -4.41 18.25
N GLY A 134 -0.16 -5.49 17.74
CA GLY A 134 -0.85 -6.75 17.49
C GLY A 134 -1.49 -7.35 18.74
N LYS A 135 -0.78 -7.33 19.88
CA LYS A 135 -1.30 -7.81 21.17
C LYS A 135 -2.44 -6.95 21.70
N LEU A 136 -2.46 -5.64 21.43
CA LEU A 136 -3.59 -4.79 21.79
C LEU A 136 -4.85 -5.17 21.01
N ALA A 137 -4.72 -5.51 19.73
CA ALA A 137 -5.85 -5.86 18.88
C ALA A 137 -6.54 -7.18 19.26
N THR A 138 -5.87 -8.12 19.94
CA THR A 138 -6.50 -9.37 20.39
C THR A 138 -7.55 -9.15 21.48
N ARG A 139 -7.62 -7.96 22.07
CA ARG A 139 -8.64 -7.58 23.05
C ARG A 139 -9.89 -6.97 22.41
N LEU A 140 -9.88 -6.73 21.10
CA LEU A 140 -11.02 -6.15 20.39
C LEU A 140 -12.12 -7.22 20.21
N PRO A 141 -13.40 -6.82 20.29
CA PRO A 141 -14.51 -7.73 20.05
C PRO A 141 -14.55 -8.17 18.57
N ILE A 142 -14.87 -9.44 18.34
CA ILE A 142 -15.12 -9.97 16.99
C ILE A 142 -16.58 -9.69 16.64
N ILE A 143 -16.81 -8.96 15.55
CA ILE A 143 -18.15 -8.59 15.09
C ILE A 143 -18.78 -9.78 14.40
N ASP A 144 -19.95 -10.26 14.85
CA ASP A 144 -20.63 -11.43 14.26
C ASP A 144 -20.88 -11.31 12.75
N ALA A 145 -20.87 -12.46 12.08
CA ALA A 145 -21.11 -12.54 10.64
C ALA A 145 -22.57 -12.15 10.37
N PRO A 146 -22.83 -11.32 9.34
CA PRO A 146 -24.17 -10.81 9.08
C PRO A 146 -25.12 -11.95 8.73
N VAL A 147 -24.62 -12.99 8.05
CA VAL A 147 -25.40 -14.12 7.55
C VAL A 147 -24.63 -15.43 7.78
N LYS A 148 -25.35 -16.53 8.00
CA LYS A 148 -24.77 -17.88 8.03
C LYS A 148 -24.44 -18.32 6.60
N THR A 149 -23.19 -18.75 6.37
CA THR A 149 -22.74 -19.22 5.05
C THR A 149 -22.78 -20.74 4.95
N THR A 150 -23.20 -21.26 3.79
CA THR A 150 -23.11 -22.69 3.46
C THR A 150 -21.65 -23.13 3.30
N GLN A 151 -21.31 -24.35 3.74
CA GLN A 151 -19.95 -24.87 3.68
C GLN A 151 -19.51 -25.26 2.26
N ILE A 152 -20.47 -25.55 1.37
CA ILE A 152 -20.22 -25.91 -0.02
C ILE A 152 -20.29 -24.63 -0.87
N PRO A 153 -19.19 -24.21 -1.52
CA PRO A 153 -19.21 -23.06 -2.41
C PRO A 153 -20.08 -23.37 -3.63
N ARG A 154 -21.00 -22.47 -3.96
CA ARG A 154 -21.81 -22.55 -5.18
C ARG A 154 -20.89 -22.37 -6.41
N GLN A 155 -21.19 -23.07 -7.50
CA GLN A 155 -20.49 -22.86 -8.77
C GLN A 155 -20.69 -21.43 -9.26
N VAL A 156 -19.61 -20.78 -9.69
CA VAL A 156 -19.65 -19.41 -10.25
C VAL A 156 -20.07 -19.51 -11.72
N PRO A 157 -21.14 -18.80 -12.14
CA PRO A 157 -21.55 -18.79 -13.55
C PRO A 157 -20.54 -18.03 -14.42
N GLU A 158 -20.63 -18.19 -15.74
CA GLU A 158 -19.81 -17.40 -16.65
C GLU A 158 -20.21 -15.92 -16.56
N PRO A 159 -19.25 -15.00 -16.31
CA PRO A 159 -19.58 -13.61 -16.09
C PRO A 159 -19.97 -12.93 -17.41
N PRO A 160 -21.01 -12.05 -17.40
CA PRO A 160 -21.26 -11.17 -18.54
C PRO A 160 -20.05 -10.25 -18.78
N LEU A 161 -19.91 -9.70 -19.99
CA LEU A 161 -18.74 -8.90 -20.39
C LEU A 161 -18.38 -7.81 -19.37
N MET A 162 -19.37 -7.09 -18.85
CA MET A 162 -19.20 -6.00 -17.87
C MET A 162 -18.70 -6.49 -16.50
N ALA A 163 -18.90 -7.76 -16.17
CA ALA A 163 -18.40 -8.40 -14.94
C ALA A 163 -17.12 -9.20 -15.17
N ASN A 164 -16.52 -9.13 -16.37
CA ASN A 164 -15.29 -9.84 -16.67
C ASN A 164 -14.18 -9.37 -15.70
N PRO A 165 -13.53 -10.29 -14.95
CA PRO A 165 -12.53 -9.92 -13.94
C PRO A 165 -11.35 -9.12 -14.49
N ALA A 166 -10.93 -9.37 -15.73
CA ALA A 166 -9.84 -8.64 -16.37
C ALA A 166 -10.27 -7.20 -16.72
N LEU A 167 -11.46 -7.04 -17.30
CA LEU A 167 -12.01 -5.73 -17.64
C LEU A 167 -12.16 -4.85 -16.40
N LEU A 168 -12.69 -5.42 -15.31
CA LEU A 168 -12.80 -4.71 -14.02
C LEU A 168 -11.44 -4.38 -13.42
N PHE A 169 -10.42 -5.24 -13.57
CA PHE A 169 -9.08 -4.96 -13.07
C PHE A 169 -8.43 -3.77 -13.77
N PHE A 170 -8.41 -3.78 -15.11
CA PHE A 170 -7.87 -2.68 -15.90
C PHE A 170 -8.70 -1.41 -15.71
N GLY A 171 -10.02 -1.49 -15.83
CA GLY A 171 -10.91 -0.34 -15.67
C GLY A 171 -10.79 0.35 -14.30
N ALA A 172 -10.58 -0.42 -13.22
CA ALA A 172 -10.55 0.13 -11.87
C ALA A 172 -9.44 1.16 -11.61
N GLY A 173 -8.28 1.00 -12.26
CA GLY A 173 -7.11 1.84 -11.99
C GLY A 173 -7.08 3.14 -12.81
N LEU A 174 -7.89 3.22 -13.86
CA LEU A 174 -7.85 4.33 -14.82
C LEU A 174 -8.29 5.66 -14.18
N LEU A 175 -9.39 5.64 -13.43
CA LEU A 175 -9.93 6.84 -12.77
C LEU A 175 -9.02 7.35 -11.65
N PRO A 176 -8.59 6.52 -10.67
CA PRO A 176 -7.60 6.94 -9.68
C PRO A 176 -6.31 7.47 -10.31
N MET A 177 -5.81 6.83 -11.37
CA MET A 177 -4.63 7.33 -12.10
C MET A 177 -4.88 8.72 -12.68
N GLY A 178 -6.03 8.95 -13.32
CA GLY A 178 -6.40 10.25 -13.87
C GLY A 178 -6.41 11.35 -12.81
N THR A 179 -6.92 11.05 -11.60
CA THR A 179 -6.94 12.04 -10.51
C THR A 179 -5.55 12.45 -10.03
N MET A 180 -4.60 11.51 -9.96
CA MET A 180 -3.25 11.79 -9.44
C MET A 180 -2.23 12.15 -10.53
N PHE A 181 -2.60 12.12 -11.82
CA PHE A 181 -1.68 12.20 -12.94
C PHE A 181 -0.79 13.45 -12.91
N ILE A 182 -1.39 14.62 -12.74
CA ILE A 182 -0.69 15.92 -12.73
C ILE A 182 0.27 16.00 -11.53
N GLU A 183 -0.19 15.56 -10.36
CA GLU A 183 0.63 15.58 -9.14
C GLU A 183 1.77 14.58 -9.19
N LEU A 184 1.53 13.42 -9.78
CA LEU A 184 2.58 12.44 -10.01
C LEU A 184 3.68 13.01 -10.91
N TYR A 185 3.32 13.74 -11.98
CA TYR A 185 4.30 14.42 -12.83
C TYR A 185 5.15 15.42 -12.06
N PHE A 186 4.53 16.29 -11.26
CA PHE A 186 5.26 17.27 -10.47
C PHE A 186 6.13 16.63 -9.38
N ALA A 187 5.63 15.60 -8.71
CA ALA A 187 6.38 14.85 -7.71
C ALA A 187 7.61 14.17 -8.34
N MET A 188 7.45 13.50 -9.48
CA MET A 188 8.55 12.85 -10.19
C MET A 188 9.57 13.87 -10.72
N THR A 189 9.10 14.99 -11.26
CA THR A 189 9.96 16.10 -11.69
C THR A 189 10.76 16.67 -10.51
N SER A 190 10.14 16.82 -9.34
CA SER A 190 10.84 17.32 -8.15
C SER A 190 11.92 16.37 -7.63
N VAL A 191 11.61 15.07 -7.59
CA VAL A 191 12.53 14.02 -7.11
C VAL A 191 13.71 13.84 -8.08
N TRP A 192 13.45 13.73 -9.37
CA TRP A 192 14.46 13.33 -10.35
C TRP A 192 15.20 14.50 -11.01
N LEU A 193 14.52 15.63 -11.25
CA LEU A 193 15.12 16.81 -11.88
C LEU A 193 15.50 17.91 -10.87
N GLY A 194 15.22 17.71 -9.59
CA GLY A 194 15.66 18.61 -8.53
C GLY A 194 14.84 19.90 -8.38
N PHE A 195 13.76 20.07 -9.15
CA PHE A 195 12.88 21.23 -9.00
C PHE A 195 12.20 21.24 -7.61
N PHE A 196 12.03 22.41 -7.02
CA PHE A 196 11.34 22.55 -5.74
C PHE A 196 9.82 22.53 -5.94
N TYR A 197 9.15 21.58 -5.30
CA TYR A 197 7.70 21.50 -5.28
C TYR A 197 7.18 22.05 -3.94
N TYR A 198 6.58 23.24 -3.95
CA TYR A 198 6.14 23.93 -2.72
C TYR A 198 4.67 23.69 -2.35
N LEU A 199 3.86 23.14 -3.27
CA LEU A 199 2.41 23.01 -3.11
C LEU A 199 2.01 21.69 -2.42
N PHE A 200 2.57 21.41 -1.24
CA PHE A 200 2.25 20.19 -0.47
C PHE A 200 0.76 20.03 -0.15
N PHE A 201 0.03 21.15 -0.03
CA PHE A 201 -1.43 21.13 0.15
C PHE A 201 -2.15 20.50 -1.04
N PHE A 202 -1.68 20.77 -2.26
CA PHE A 202 -2.30 20.24 -3.46
C PHE A 202 -2.03 18.73 -3.59
N VAL A 203 -0.82 18.26 -3.27
CA VAL A 203 -0.52 16.82 -3.16
C VAL A 203 -1.39 16.14 -2.10
N LEU A 204 -1.60 16.76 -0.94
CA LEU A 204 -2.47 16.22 0.09
C LEU A 204 -3.92 16.13 -0.40
N ALA A 205 -4.45 17.20 -0.98
CA ALA A 205 -5.83 17.26 -1.48
C ALA A 205 -6.08 16.23 -2.59
N VAL A 206 -5.18 16.15 -3.58
CA VAL A 206 -5.27 15.17 -4.67
C VAL A 206 -5.08 13.76 -4.13
N GLY A 207 -4.14 13.53 -3.20
CA GLY A 207 -3.96 12.23 -2.57
C GLY A 207 -5.21 11.73 -1.83
N LEU A 208 -5.92 12.62 -1.11
CA LEU A 208 -7.20 12.31 -0.47
C LEU A 208 -8.29 12.02 -1.50
N LEU A 209 -8.38 12.83 -2.57
CA LEU A 209 -9.33 12.60 -3.65
C LEU A 209 -9.10 11.25 -4.33
N THR A 210 -7.85 10.91 -4.65
CA THR A 210 -7.47 9.61 -5.23
C THR A 210 -7.87 8.46 -4.32
N MET A 211 -7.72 8.60 -3.00
CA MET A 211 -8.15 7.59 -2.03
C MET A 211 -9.67 7.40 -2.04
N ILE A 212 -10.45 8.49 -2.10
CA ILE A 212 -11.91 8.46 -2.20
C ILE A 212 -12.34 7.76 -3.50
N VAL A 213 -11.78 8.17 -4.64
CA VAL A 213 -12.10 7.55 -5.94
C VAL A 213 -11.72 6.06 -5.95
N ASN A 214 -10.58 5.68 -5.34
CA ASN A 214 -10.20 4.28 -5.21
C ASN A 214 -11.20 3.47 -4.36
N VAL A 215 -11.72 4.07 -3.27
CA VAL A 215 -12.76 3.47 -2.44
C VAL A 215 -14.04 3.24 -3.25
N GLU A 216 -14.51 4.27 -3.95
CA GLU A 216 -15.75 4.23 -4.76
C GLU A 216 -15.66 3.17 -5.85
N ILE A 217 -14.57 3.15 -6.62
CA ILE A 217 -14.37 2.19 -7.71
C ILE A 217 -14.23 0.76 -7.19
N SER A 218 -13.55 0.56 -6.05
CA SER A 218 -13.44 -0.77 -5.44
C SER A 218 -14.81 -1.31 -5.01
N VAL A 219 -15.65 -0.46 -4.42
CA VAL A 219 -17.03 -0.80 -4.04
C VAL A 219 -17.87 -1.10 -5.27
N LEU A 220 -17.84 -0.23 -6.29
CA LEU A 220 -18.59 -0.40 -7.53
C LEU A 220 -18.23 -1.71 -8.25
N CYS A 221 -16.93 -2.00 -8.43
CA CYS A 221 -16.52 -3.24 -9.07
C CYS A 221 -16.91 -4.48 -8.23
N THR A 222 -16.90 -4.36 -6.90
CA THR A 222 -17.37 -5.43 -6.01
C THR A 222 -18.86 -5.67 -6.16
N TYR A 223 -19.65 -4.59 -6.25
CA TYR A 223 -21.08 -4.67 -6.51
C TYR A 223 -21.38 -5.35 -7.86
N VAL A 224 -20.74 -4.92 -8.96
CA VAL A 224 -20.91 -5.54 -10.28
C VAL A 224 -20.54 -7.03 -10.25
N GLN A 225 -19.48 -7.41 -9.55
CA GLN A 225 -19.10 -8.81 -9.38
C GLN A 225 -20.17 -9.62 -8.63
N LEU A 226 -20.75 -9.06 -7.55
CA LEU A 226 -21.79 -9.73 -6.78
C LEU A 226 -23.10 -9.87 -7.58
N CYS A 227 -23.45 -8.89 -8.41
CA CYS A 227 -24.58 -8.98 -9.34
C CYS A 227 -24.40 -10.11 -10.37
N ALA A 228 -23.16 -10.46 -10.72
CA ALA A 228 -22.84 -11.60 -11.57
C ALA A 228 -22.78 -12.94 -10.78
N GLU A 229 -23.33 -12.98 -9.58
CA GLU A 229 -23.33 -14.14 -8.66
C GLU A 229 -21.93 -14.67 -8.28
N ASP A 230 -20.88 -13.87 -8.46
CA ASP A 230 -19.51 -14.28 -8.15
C ASP A 230 -19.12 -13.87 -6.72
N HIS A 231 -19.04 -14.87 -5.85
CA HIS A 231 -18.71 -14.71 -4.43
C HIS A 231 -17.20 -14.56 -4.14
N ALA A 232 -16.31 -14.73 -5.12
CA ALA A 232 -14.85 -14.68 -4.95
C ALA A 232 -14.29 -13.24 -4.98
N TRP A 233 -14.89 -12.34 -4.19
CA TRP A 233 -14.59 -10.90 -4.23
C TRP A 233 -13.37 -10.49 -3.39
N TRP A 234 -12.96 -11.29 -2.40
CA TRP A 234 -11.95 -10.89 -1.41
C TRP A 234 -10.62 -10.50 -2.04
N TRP A 235 -10.06 -11.38 -2.86
CA TRP A 235 -8.78 -11.09 -3.52
C TRP A 235 -8.93 -10.18 -4.72
N ARG A 236 -10.06 -10.28 -5.41
CA ARG A 236 -10.30 -9.46 -6.60
C ARG A 236 -10.49 -7.99 -6.25
N SER A 237 -11.16 -7.66 -5.14
CA SER A 237 -11.25 -6.29 -4.63
C SER A 237 -9.88 -5.71 -4.30
N PHE A 238 -8.99 -6.49 -3.67
CA PHE A 238 -7.61 -6.08 -3.42
C PHE A 238 -6.85 -5.77 -4.72
N HIS A 239 -6.90 -6.66 -5.72
CA HIS A 239 -6.18 -6.45 -6.97
C HIS A 239 -6.75 -5.28 -7.77
N ARG A 240 -8.08 -5.08 -7.75
CA ARG A 240 -8.74 -3.94 -8.41
C ARG A 240 -8.36 -2.61 -7.77
N GLY A 241 -8.37 -2.51 -6.44
CA GLY A 241 -7.88 -1.31 -5.76
C GLY A 241 -6.39 -1.06 -6.02
N GLY A 242 -5.60 -2.12 -6.15
CA GLY A 242 -4.16 -2.01 -6.45
C GLY A 242 -3.84 -1.63 -7.90
N SER A 243 -4.77 -1.75 -8.85
CA SER A 243 -4.45 -1.67 -10.28
C SER A 243 -3.96 -0.29 -10.73
N VAL A 244 -4.23 0.79 -9.97
CA VAL A 244 -3.62 2.11 -10.18
C VAL A 244 -2.10 2.07 -10.21
N ALA A 245 -1.47 1.19 -9.43
CA ALA A 245 -0.01 1.07 -9.39
C ALA A 245 0.58 0.53 -10.71
N MET A 246 -0.18 -0.25 -11.47
CA MET A 246 0.23 -0.69 -12.81
C MET A 246 0.30 0.51 -13.76
N TYR A 247 -0.68 1.42 -13.70
CA TYR A 247 -0.66 2.65 -14.50
C TYR A 247 0.50 3.58 -14.12
N VAL A 248 0.78 3.70 -12.82
CA VAL A 248 1.96 4.43 -12.33
C VAL A 248 3.27 3.77 -12.80
N ALA A 249 3.34 2.44 -12.83
CA ALA A 249 4.52 1.73 -13.35
C ALA A 249 4.72 2.01 -14.84
N LEU A 250 3.67 1.94 -15.66
CA LEU A 250 3.73 2.29 -17.09
C LEU A 250 4.18 3.74 -17.29
N TYR A 251 3.58 4.66 -16.53
CA TYR A 251 3.96 6.07 -16.55
C TYR A 251 5.43 6.28 -16.17
N SER A 252 5.94 5.54 -15.17
CA SER A 252 7.35 5.63 -14.76
C SER A 252 8.32 5.19 -15.86
N VAL A 253 7.95 4.21 -16.68
CA VAL A 253 8.74 3.79 -17.83
C VAL A 253 8.71 4.87 -18.91
N SER A 254 7.53 5.44 -19.20
CA SER A 254 7.41 6.54 -20.15
C SER A 254 8.17 7.80 -19.71
N PHE A 255 8.18 8.10 -18.42
CA PHE A 255 8.94 9.23 -17.86
C PHE A 255 10.45 9.01 -18.01
N LEU A 256 10.91 7.77 -17.80
CA LEU A 256 12.31 7.40 -18.01
C LEU A 256 12.75 7.65 -19.46
N SER A 257 11.95 7.20 -20.44
CA SER A 257 12.31 7.33 -21.85
C SER A 257 12.20 8.76 -22.39
N SER A 258 11.18 9.49 -21.97
CA SER A 258 10.84 10.78 -22.58
C SER A 258 11.53 11.96 -21.89
N THR A 259 11.50 12.01 -20.57
CA THR A 259 12.00 13.16 -19.78
C THR A 259 13.42 12.93 -19.32
N LEU A 260 13.75 11.69 -18.97
CA LEU A 260 15.04 11.28 -18.42
C LEU A 260 15.95 10.63 -19.47
N GLY A 261 15.66 10.78 -20.76
CA GLY A 261 16.42 10.13 -21.85
C GLY A 261 17.91 10.47 -21.91
N ASN A 262 18.33 11.58 -21.27
CA ASN A 262 19.74 11.97 -21.15
C ASN A 262 20.49 11.27 -20.01
N LEU A 263 19.82 10.44 -19.18
CA LEU A 263 20.48 9.59 -18.19
C LEU A 263 21.28 8.49 -18.89
N SER A 264 22.55 8.80 -19.15
CA SER A 264 23.50 7.85 -19.69
C SER A 264 24.08 6.96 -18.57
N GLY A 265 24.07 5.66 -18.80
CA GLY A 265 24.72 4.67 -17.94
C GLY A 265 23.76 3.75 -17.19
N PHE A 266 24.27 2.56 -16.87
CA PHE A 266 23.51 1.51 -16.18
C PHE A 266 23.12 1.90 -14.74
N LEU A 267 24.03 2.53 -14.00
CA LEU A 267 23.84 2.81 -12.58
C LEU A 267 22.69 3.79 -12.30
N PRO A 268 22.57 4.95 -12.97
CA PRO A 268 21.46 5.86 -12.75
C PRO A 268 20.09 5.27 -13.14
N VAL A 269 20.04 4.47 -14.21
CA VAL A 269 18.84 3.74 -14.63
C VAL A 269 18.43 2.70 -13.58
N LEU A 270 19.40 1.96 -13.03
CA LEU A 270 19.16 0.99 -11.95
C LEU A 270 18.64 1.68 -10.69
N VAL A 271 19.22 2.83 -10.32
CA VAL A 271 18.77 3.67 -9.20
C VAL A 271 17.33 4.12 -9.41
N TYR A 272 17.02 4.68 -10.58
CA TYR A 272 15.67 5.08 -10.95
C TYR A 272 14.67 3.92 -10.85
N GLY A 273 14.96 2.81 -11.53
CA GLY A 273 14.09 1.64 -11.57
C GLY A 273 13.85 1.05 -10.17
N SER A 274 14.88 1.01 -9.33
CA SER A 274 14.78 0.49 -7.96
C SER A 274 13.87 1.35 -7.09
N TYR A 275 14.06 2.67 -7.08
CA TYR A 275 13.21 3.58 -6.30
C TYR A 275 11.76 3.59 -6.80
N MET A 276 11.56 3.59 -8.13
CA MET A 276 10.21 3.51 -8.71
C MET A 276 9.54 2.16 -8.40
N SER A 277 10.29 1.05 -8.38
CA SER A 277 9.74 -0.26 -8.00
C SER A 277 9.28 -0.30 -6.54
N ILE A 278 10.05 0.29 -5.61
CA ILE A 278 9.65 0.42 -4.20
C ILE A 278 8.35 1.22 -4.09
N PHE A 279 8.26 2.35 -4.82
CA PHE A 279 7.08 3.20 -4.83
C PHE A 279 5.85 2.47 -5.38
N VAL A 280 5.97 1.82 -6.54
CA VAL A 280 4.89 1.06 -7.18
C VAL A 280 4.40 -0.10 -6.30
N ILE A 281 5.31 -0.88 -5.70
CA ILE A 281 4.94 -1.97 -4.78
C ILE A 281 4.21 -1.40 -3.56
N GLY A 282 4.72 -0.31 -2.97
CA GLY A 282 4.07 0.37 -1.85
C GLY A 282 2.66 0.86 -2.21
N LEU A 283 2.50 1.48 -3.38
CA LEU A 283 1.23 1.99 -3.88
C LEU A 283 0.24 0.86 -4.17
N TYR A 284 0.67 -0.24 -4.81
CA TYR A 284 -0.16 -1.40 -5.11
C TYR A 284 -0.74 -1.99 -3.83
N LEU A 285 0.11 -2.20 -2.83
CA LEU A 285 -0.32 -2.72 -1.54
C LEU A 285 -1.25 -1.74 -0.82
N SER A 286 -0.96 -0.43 -0.87
CA SER A 286 -1.76 0.67 -0.29
C SER A 286 -3.16 0.74 -0.85
N MET A 287 -3.27 0.96 -2.15
CA MET A 287 -4.54 1.15 -2.81
C MET A 287 -5.35 -0.17 -2.83
N GLY A 288 -4.68 -1.32 -2.92
CA GLY A 288 -5.32 -2.62 -2.80
C GLY A 288 -5.89 -2.89 -1.41
N THR A 289 -5.19 -2.50 -0.34
CA THR A 289 -5.69 -2.65 1.03
C THR A 289 -6.91 -1.78 1.29
N VAL A 290 -6.86 -0.53 0.82
CA VAL A 290 -7.99 0.42 0.89
C VAL A 290 -9.20 -0.15 0.16
N GLY A 291 -9.00 -0.66 -1.05
CA GLY A 291 -10.06 -1.27 -1.85
C GLY A 291 -10.63 -2.55 -1.21
N PHE A 292 -9.80 -3.38 -0.60
CA PHE A 292 -10.26 -4.56 0.13
C PHE A 292 -11.11 -4.18 1.35
N VAL A 293 -10.66 -3.22 2.16
CA VAL A 293 -11.37 -2.82 3.39
C VAL A 293 -12.69 -2.11 3.06
N SER A 294 -12.73 -1.25 2.05
CA SER A 294 -13.98 -0.62 1.62
C SER A 294 -14.99 -1.64 1.11
N SER A 295 -14.56 -2.58 0.26
CA SER A 295 -15.39 -3.69 -0.21
C SER A 295 -15.87 -4.59 0.94
N TYR A 296 -15.02 -4.85 1.95
CA TYR A 296 -15.40 -5.63 3.12
C TYR A 296 -16.51 -4.96 3.93
N VAL A 297 -16.38 -3.66 4.20
CA VAL A 297 -17.41 -2.87 4.90
C VAL A 297 -18.71 -2.83 4.09
N PHE A 298 -18.62 -2.61 2.78
CA PHE A 298 -19.76 -2.61 1.87
C PHE A 298 -20.52 -3.95 1.88
N VAL A 299 -19.82 -5.07 1.72
CA VAL A 299 -20.43 -6.41 1.74
C VAL A 299 -21.11 -6.68 3.09
N HIS A 300 -20.48 -6.28 4.19
CA HIS A 300 -21.10 -6.40 5.50
C HIS A 300 -22.37 -5.54 5.64
N ALA A 301 -22.39 -4.33 5.07
CA ALA A 301 -23.55 -3.45 5.10
C ALA A 301 -24.74 -4.03 4.31
N ILE A 302 -24.53 -4.46 3.07
CA ILE A 302 -25.61 -5.03 2.23
C ILE A 302 -26.16 -6.33 2.83
N MET A 303 -25.28 -7.18 3.38
CA MET A 303 -25.69 -8.46 3.96
C MET A 303 -26.45 -8.29 5.29
N ARG A 304 -26.23 -7.18 6.01
CA ARG A 304 -27.03 -6.83 7.19
C ARG A 304 -28.41 -6.30 6.80
N ALA A 305 -28.49 -5.47 5.77
CA ALA A 305 -29.76 -4.90 5.30
C ALA A 305 -30.74 -6.00 4.86
N VAL A 306 -30.26 -6.99 4.08
CA VAL A 306 -31.07 -8.13 3.61
C VAL A 306 -31.65 -8.99 4.75
N LYS A 307 -31.09 -8.91 5.96
CA LYS A 307 -31.58 -9.65 7.14
C LYS A 307 -32.59 -8.85 7.97
N ALA A 308 -32.67 -7.54 7.76
CA ALA A 308 -33.60 -6.66 8.48
C ALA A 308 -35.00 -6.65 7.85
N ASP A 309 -35.09 -7.01 6.56
CA ASP A 309 -36.32 -7.34 5.84
C ASP A 309 -36.71 -8.82 6.05
#